data_AF-A0A2V9CME9-F1
#
_entry.id   AF-A0A2V9CME9-F1
#
_cell.length_a   1.000
_cell.length_b   1.000
_cell.length_c   1.000
_cell.angle_alpha   90.00
_cell.angle_beta   90.00
_cell.angle_gamma   90.00
#
_symmetry.space_group_name_H-M   'P 1'
#
loop_
_entity.id
_entity.type
_entity.pdbx_description
1 polymer ?
#
loop_
_entity_poly.entity_id
_entity_poly.type
_entity_poly.pdbx_seq_one_letter_code
_entity_poly.pdbx_strand_id
1 'polypeptide(L)'
;MIPDETISSLTSAPDLEHSLSGNYVRGIIMARNRGTAIMAAAPGENSATYDALLTFGLLWLDRSRHRKSRQPIGGLRLFFPEGSGSVIAHRLKAVSSSITLELYEYDPATYRTSRVDAQDGGNIKSWLVPRREFEGALAQAREAIEPICRLNPAAITAEPIPGTSEVVLRFRGLHFARWGPRGVFFGTGSEQALTPATRPELERLVRKLELHRSPLASSPQHPLYRSQAERWLESLVVADAARIDARIDPRFLYAQVPAISAGDRGIMDLLGITRDGRLVVIELKASEDVQLVMQAVDYWLRVRHHQEHEDFLRYGYFPGASISSRPPWFCWWLPRFGFILRPISWPAASSGTSKSVGWA
;
A
#
# COMPACT_ATOMS: atom_id res chain seq x y z
N MET A 1 -8.60 35.50 4.89
CA MET A 1 -7.19 35.94 4.97
C MET A 1 -6.85 36.05 6.45
N ILE A 2 -5.80 35.39 6.92
CA ILE A 2 -5.33 35.55 8.30
C ILE A 2 -4.63 36.92 8.38
N PRO A 3 -4.85 37.74 9.40
CA PRO A 3 -4.18 39.04 9.53
C PRO A 3 -2.64 38.87 9.50
N ASP A 4 -1.93 39.83 8.90
CA ASP A 4 -0.45 39.89 8.79
C ASP A 4 0.24 38.86 7.88
N GLU A 5 -0.50 38.15 7.04
CA GLU A 5 0.03 37.23 6.03
C GLU A 5 -0.13 37.79 4.61
N THR A 6 0.94 37.72 3.80
CA THR A 6 0.92 38.16 2.39
C THR A 6 1.22 37.01 1.43
N ILE A 7 0.49 36.95 0.31
CA ILE A 7 0.77 35.96 -0.74
C ILE A 7 1.98 36.44 -1.52
N SER A 8 3.09 35.69 -1.47
CA SER A 8 4.30 36.04 -2.22
C SER A 8 4.30 35.45 -3.63
N SER A 9 3.63 34.32 -3.84
CA SER A 9 3.51 33.68 -5.15
C SER A 9 2.28 32.79 -5.19
N LEU A 10 1.62 32.76 -6.35
CA LEU A 10 0.49 31.87 -6.63
C LEU A 10 0.55 31.44 -8.10
N THR A 11 0.37 30.14 -8.39
CA THR A 11 0.35 29.62 -9.75
C THR A 11 -0.48 28.33 -9.83
N SER A 12 -1.13 28.11 -10.98
CA SER A 12 -1.75 26.84 -11.35
C SER A 12 -1.06 26.22 -12.59
N ALA A 13 0.05 26.79 -13.05
CA ALA A 13 0.72 26.30 -14.26
C ALA A 13 1.26 24.86 -14.03
N PRO A 14 1.12 23.95 -14.99
CA PRO A 14 1.71 22.62 -14.88
C PRO A 14 3.24 22.72 -14.85
N ASP A 15 3.87 21.92 -13.99
CA ASP A 15 5.33 21.74 -13.92
C ASP A 15 5.61 20.23 -13.92
N LEU A 16 5.53 19.65 -15.13
CA LEU A 16 5.61 18.19 -15.36
C LEU A 16 6.97 17.61 -14.98
N GLU A 17 8.05 18.39 -15.13
CA GLU A 17 9.40 18.02 -14.74
C GLU A 17 9.49 17.69 -13.24
N HIS A 18 8.67 18.35 -12.43
CA HIS A 18 8.64 18.18 -10.98
C HIS A 18 7.37 17.47 -10.49
N SER A 19 6.65 16.80 -11.40
CA SER A 19 5.40 16.09 -11.11
C SER A 19 4.34 16.98 -10.43
N LEU A 20 4.23 18.25 -10.79
CA LEU A 20 3.19 19.14 -10.27
C LEU A 20 2.13 19.38 -11.35
N SER A 21 0.93 18.82 -11.15
CA SER A 21 -0.17 18.98 -12.11
C SER A 21 -0.76 20.39 -12.09
N GLY A 22 -1.48 20.73 -13.16
CA GLY A 22 -2.23 21.99 -13.27
C GLY A 22 -3.56 22.00 -12.51
N ASN A 23 -3.95 20.87 -11.92
CA ASN A 23 -5.22 20.72 -11.18
C ASN A 23 -5.18 21.41 -9.81
N TYR A 24 -4.00 21.80 -9.36
CA TYR A 24 -3.80 22.45 -8.07
C TYR A 24 -3.27 23.86 -8.23
N VAL A 25 -3.91 24.80 -7.53
CA VAL A 25 -3.32 26.10 -7.27
C VAL A 25 -2.29 25.93 -6.16
N ARG A 26 -1.07 26.42 -6.36
CA ARG A 26 0.02 26.34 -5.37
C ARG A 26 0.69 27.67 -5.18
N GLY A 27 1.25 27.88 -4.01
CA GLY A 27 1.83 29.17 -3.66
C GLY A 27 2.64 29.16 -2.37
N ILE A 28 3.07 30.35 -1.98
CA ILE A 28 3.76 30.62 -0.73
C ILE A 28 3.08 31.84 -0.10
N ILE A 29 2.75 31.70 1.18
CA ILE A 29 2.31 32.79 2.04
C ILE A 29 3.47 33.15 2.96
N MET A 30 3.71 34.43 3.15
CA MET A 30 4.76 34.97 3.98
C MET A 30 4.16 35.65 5.21
N ALA A 31 4.65 35.25 6.38
CA ALA A 31 4.47 35.96 7.64
C ALA A 31 5.81 36.60 8.05
N ARG A 32 5.81 37.44 9.10
CA ARG A 32 6.98 38.26 9.49
C ARG A 32 8.34 37.53 9.55
N ASN A 33 8.40 36.23 9.89
CA ASN A 33 9.67 35.47 9.89
C ASN A 33 9.63 34.08 9.22
N ARG A 34 8.50 33.68 8.64
CA ARG A 34 8.29 32.31 8.14
C ARG A 34 7.43 32.31 6.90
N GLY A 35 7.83 31.50 5.93
CA GLY A 35 6.96 31.16 4.82
C GLY A 35 6.15 29.89 5.11
N THR A 36 4.99 29.81 4.49
CA THR A 36 4.09 28.66 4.53
C THR A 36 3.75 28.30 3.09
N ALA A 37 4.05 27.07 2.69
CA ALA A 37 3.61 26.56 1.40
C ALA A 37 2.09 26.39 1.43
N ILE A 38 1.42 26.68 0.31
CA ILE A 38 -0.01 26.43 0.15
C ILE A 38 -0.27 25.61 -1.09
N MET A 39 -1.27 24.73 -1.01
CA MET A 39 -1.83 24.06 -2.18
C MET A 39 -3.35 23.94 -2.03
N ALA A 40 -4.07 24.18 -3.11
CA ALA A 40 -5.52 24.16 -3.15
C ALA A 40 -6.03 23.37 -4.36
N ALA A 41 -7.02 22.51 -4.15
CA ALA A 41 -7.76 21.85 -5.23
C ALA A 41 -9.01 22.67 -5.59
N ALA A 42 -9.34 22.75 -6.88
CA ALA A 42 -10.53 23.44 -7.38
C ALA A 42 -11.82 22.66 -7.02
N PRO A 43 -12.99 23.33 -6.97
CA PRO A 43 -14.26 22.62 -6.82
C PRO A 43 -14.63 21.89 -8.11
N GLY A 44 -15.26 20.72 -8.01
CA GLY A 44 -15.66 19.91 -9.17
C GLY A 44 -14.56 19.03 -9.76
N GLU A 45 -13.40 18.95 -9.10
CA GLU A 45 -12.39 17.94 -9.39
C GLU A 45 -12.91 16.55 -9.02
N ASN A 46 -12.32 15.51 -9.63
CA ASN A 46 -12.67 14.14 -9.29
C ASN A 46 -12.02 13.71 -7.96
N SER A 47 -12.52 12.60 -7.38
CA SER A 47 -12.00 12.06 -6.12
C SER A 47 -10.50 11.78 -6.15
N ALA A 48 -9.96 11.30 -7.28
CA ALA A 48 -8.53 11.01 -7.41
C ALA A 48 -7.66 12.27 -7.29
N THR A 49 -8.11 13.42 -7.80
CA THR A 49 -7.45 14.71 -7.59
C THR A 49 -7.47 15.09 -6.11
N TYR A 50 -8.60 14.98 -5.42
CA TYR A 50 -8.65 15.31 -3.99
C TYR A 50 -7.76 14.38 -3.15
N ASP A 51 -7.79 13.08 -3.43
CA ASP A 51 -6.95 12.09 -2.75
C ASP A 51 -5.46 12.37 -2.94
N ALA A 52 -5.05 12.80 -4.14
CA ALA A 52 -3.65 13.08 -4.44
C ALA A 52 -3.15 14.43 -3.91
N LEU A 53 -4.03 15.30 -3.38
CA LEU A 53 -3.69 16.64 -2.89
C LEU A 53 -2.57 16.62 -1.84
N LEU A 54 -2.60 15.67 -0.90
CA LEU A 54 -1.56 15.55 0.11
C LEU A 54 -0.20 15.21 -0.50
N THR A 55 -0.16 14.32 -1.51
CA THR A 55 1.08 13.92 -2.19
C THR A 55 1.73 15.12 -2.87
N PHE A 56 0.97 15.81 -3.71
CA PHE A 56 1.48 16.97 -4.44
C PHE A 56 1.80 18.13 -3.49
N GLY A 57 1.05 18.26 -2.41
CA GLY A 57 1.32 19.23 -1.35
C GLY A 57 2.67 19.00 -0.67
N LEU A 58 2.99 17.75 -0.33
CA LEU A 58 4.29 17.39 0.27
C LEU A 58 5.46 17.60 -0.71
N LEU A 59 5.28 17.24 -1.99
CA LEU A 59 6.27 17.53 -3.04
C LEU A 59 6.50 19.04 -3.18
N TRP A 60 5.42 19.83 -3.12
CA TRP A 60 5.50 21.28 -3.15
C TRP A 60 6.21 21.86 -1.93
N LEU A 61 5.94 21.34 -0.73
CA LEU A 61 6.62 21.74 0.49
C LEU A 61 8.13 21.48 0.42
N ASP A 62 8.51 20.28 0.00
CA ASP A 62 9.92 19.90 -0.15
C ASP A 62 10.65 20.81 -1.15
N ARG A 63 10.06 21.02 -2.33
CA ARG A 63 10.59 21.95 -3.34
C ARG A 63 10.69 23.37 -2.81
N SER A 64 9.68 23.83 -2.07
CA SER A 64 9.66 25.19 -1.51
C SER A 64 10.75 25.39 -0.46
N ARG A 65 11.12 24.35 0.28
CA ARG A 65 12.25 24.37 1.23
C ARG A 65 13.62 24.40 0.54
N HIS A 66 13.74 23.76 -0.62
CA HIS A 66 14.99 23.72 -1.39
C HIS A 66 15.20 24.94 -2.31
N ARG A 67 14.17 25.78 -2.53
CA ARG A 67 14.32 27.05 -3.24
C ARG A 67 15.10 28.06 -2.39
N LYS A 68 15.97 28.84 -3.04
CA LYS A 68 16.64 29.98 -2.40
C LYS A 68 15.59 31.01 -1.99
N SER A 69 15.22 31.02 -0.71
CA SER A 69 14.28 31.96 -0.11
C SER A 69 14.96 32.70 1.04
N ARG A 70 14.58 33.97 1.27
CA ARG A 70 15.04 34.75 2.42
C ARG A 70 14.51 34.23 3.76
N GLN A 71 13.40 33.50 3.75
CA GLN A 71 12.80 32.94 4.96
C GLN A 71 12.57 31.44 4.82
N PRO A 72 12.73 30.66 5.89
CA PRO A 72 12.47 29.23 5.87
C PRO A 72 10.97 28.95 5.69
N ILE A 73 10.67 27.91 4.91
CA ILE A 73 9.31 27.39 4.74
C ILE A 73 9.01 26.38 5.85
N GLY A 74 8.19 26.81 6.81
CA GLY A 74 7.99 26.08 8.04
C GLY A 74 6.84 25.06 8.02
N GLY A 75 5.95 25.11 7.03
CA GLY A 75 4.81 24.21 6.95
C GLY A 75 4.05 24.30 5.63
N LEU A 76 2.98 23.50 5.55
CA LEU A 76 2.08 23.41 4.40
C LEU A 76 0.62 23.58 4.85
N ARG A 77 -0.16 24.37 4.10
CA ARG A 77 -1.61 24.44 4.23
C ARG A 77 -2.27 23.86 2.98
N LEU A 78 -3.24 22.97 3.18
CA LEU A 78 -4.04 22.39 2.11
C LEU A 78 -5.45 22.94 2.15
N PHE A 79 -5.97 23.32 1.00
CA PHE A 79 -7.33 23.84 0.83
C PHE A 79 -8.11 22.95 -0.14
N PHE A 80 -9.31 22.54 0.24
CA PHE A 80 -10.17 21.67 -0.58
C PHE A 80 -11.65 21.96 -0.28
N PRO A 81 -12.58 21.61 -1.18
CA PRO A 81 -14.01 21.80 -0.95
C PRO A 81 -14.51 21.02 0.27
N GLU A 82 -15.50 21.57 0.96
CA GLU A 82 -16.22 20.88 2.05
C GLU A 82 -16.66 19.46 1.66
N GLY A 83 -16.52 18.52 2.59
CA GLY A 83 -16.90 17.11 2.39
C GLY A 83 -15.87 16.27 1.62
N SER A 84 -14.78 16.87 1.13
CA SER A 84 -13.70 16.16 0.42
C SER A 84 -12.49 15.81 1.30
N GLY A 85 -12.51 16.21 2.58
CA GLY A 85 -11.33 16.14 3.46
C GLY A 85 -11.06 14.83 4.18
N SER A 86 -12.01 13.90 4.21
CA SER A 86 -11.94 12.74 5.12
C SER A 86 -10.73 11.84 4.87
N VAL A 87 -10.42 11.54 3.60
CA VAL A 87 -9.26 10.74 3.20
C VAL A 87 -7.95 11.46 3.51
N ILE A 88 -7.89 12.76 3.20
CA ILE A 88 -6.70 13.59 3.47
C ILE A 88 -6.43 13.64 4.98
N ALA A 89 -7.45 13.96 5.78
CA ALA A 89 -7.41 13.99 7.24
C ALA A 89 -6.92 12.66 7.83
N HIS A 90 -7.42 11.53 7.31
CA HIS A 90 -6.96 10.21 7.71
C HIS A 90 -5.47 10.01 7.43
N ARG A 91 -5.00 10.36 6.22
CA ARG A 91 -3.60 10.21 5.80
C ARG A 91 -2.62 11.06 6.61
N LEU A 92 -3.04 12.20 7.19
CA LEU A 92 -2.16 12.99 8.09
C LEU A 92 -1.68 12.23 9.31
N LYS A 93 -2.41 11.21 9.77
CA LYS A 93 -1.99 10.35 10.89
C LYS A 93 -0.69 9.61 10.57
N ALA A 94 -0.39 9.43 9.28
CA ALA A 94 0.84 8.86 8.76
C ALA A 94 1.84 9.91 8.25
N VAL A 95 1.68 11.21 8.55
CA VAL A 95 2.70 12.22 8.24
C VAL A 95 3.59 12.47 9.46
N SER A 96 4.89 12.70 9.26
CA SER A 96 5.84 12.91 10.36
C SER A 96 5.44 14.13 11.18
N SER A 97 5.50 14.01 12.51
CA SER A 97 5.21 15.12 13.44
C SER A 97 6.18 16.31 13.28
N SER A 98 7.31 16.13 12.60
CA SER A 98 8.24 17.21 12.25
C SER A 98 7.72 18.15 11.16
N ILE A 99 6.63 17.79 10.46
CA ILE A 99 6.04 18.59 9.39
C ILE A 99 4.80 19.29 9.94
N THR A 100 4.78 20.62 9.95
CA THR A 100 3.57 21.39 10.27
C THR A 100 2.62 21.38 9.07
N LEU A 101 1.46 20.75 9.23
CA LEU A 101 0.39 20.67 8.25
C LEU A 101 -0.92 21.21 8.82
N GLU A 102 -1.63 21.99 8.02
CA GLU A 102 -2.97 22.48 8.36
C GLU A 102 -3.91 22.23 7.19
N LEU A 103 -5.11 21.76 7.52
CA LEU A 103 -6.17 21.50 6.55
C LEU A 103 -7.27 22.53 6.67
N TYR A 104 -7.75 22.98 5.51
CA TYR A 104 -8.85 23.92 5.42
C TYR A 104 -9.87 23.43 4.40
N GLU A 105 -11.11 23.28 4.85
CA GLU A 105 -12.24 23.15 3.95
C GLU A 105 -12.73 24.54 3.54
N TYR A 106 -13.18 24.67 2.29
CA TYR A 106 -13.86 25.88 1.84
C TYR A 106 -15.22 25.57 1.22
N ASP A 107 -16.18 26.43 1.50
CA ASP A 107 -17.47 26.46 0.83
C ASP A 107 -17.29 27.06 -0.58
N PRO A 108 -17.55 26.32 -1.67
CA PRO A 108 -17.42 26.85 -3.03
C PRO A 108 -18.34 28.03 -3.35
N ALA A 109 -19.46 28.19 -2.63
CA ALA A 109 -20.42 29.27 -2.85
C ALA A 109 -20.03 30.55 -2.11
N THR A 110 -19.52 30.43 -0.88
CA THR A 110 -19.19 31.60 -0.03
C THR A 110 -17.70 31.89 0.08
N TYR A 111 -16.84 30.98 -0.38
CA TYR A 111 -15.38 30.99 -0.22
C TYR A 111 -14.89 31.13 1.22
N ARG A 112 -15.78 30.87 2.19
CA ARG A 112 -15.42 30.82 3.60
C ARG A 112 -14.62 29.56 3.85
N THR A 113 -13.59 29.71 4.68
CA THR A 113 -12.69 28.61 5.04
C THR A 113 -12.90 28.23 6.50
N SER A 114 -12.95 26.93 6.77
CA SER A 114 -12.97 26.36 8.11
C SER A 114 -11.77 25.44 8.27
N ARG A 115 -11.17 25.41 9.46
CA ARG A 115 -10.04 24.53 9.73
C ARG A 115 -10.57 23.13 10.04
N VAL A 116 -9.99 22.11 9.43
CA VAL A 116 -10.29 20.70 9.72
C VAL A 116 -9.35 20.19 10.79
N ASP A 117 -9.89 19.52 11.82
CA ASP A 117 -9.07 18.74 12.74
C ASP A 117 -8.72 17.39 12.09
N ALA A 118 -7.43 17.07 12.02
CA ALA A 118 -6.97 15.79 11.50
C ALA A 118 -7.42 14.60 12.37
N GLN A 119 -7.78 14.84 13.64
CA GLN A 119 -8.35 13.82 14.53
C GLN A 119 -9.78 13.42 14.11
N ASP A 120 -10.54 14.36 13.57
CA ASP A 120 -11.93 14.15 13.09
C ASP A 120 -12.00 13.44 11.73
N GLY A 121 -10.84 13.19 11.09
CA GLY A 121 -10.72 12.35 9.91
C GLY A 121 -11.24 10.95 10.19
N GLY A 122 -12.45 10.68 9.68
CA GLY A 122 -13.30 9.55 10.03
C GLY A 122 -12.60 8.19 10.11
N ASN A 123 -13.16 7.31 10.94
CA ASN A 123 -12.71 5.93 11.04
C ASN A 123 -12.91 5.21 9.70
N ILE A 124 -11.83 4.72 9.10
CA ILE A 124 -11.94 3.73 8.04
C ILE A 124 -12.55 2.48 8.69
N LYS A 125 -13.77 2.13 8.31
CA LYS A 125 -14.37 0.85 8.69
C LYS A 125 -13.57 -0.25 8.01
N SER A 126 -12.61 -0.81 8.72
CA SER A 126 -11.78 -1.93 8.28
C SER A 126 -12.02 -3.13 9.17
N TRP A 127 -12.06 -4.33 8.58
CA TRP A 127 -12.09 -5.58 9.34
C TRP A 127 -11.11 -6.58 8.75
N LEU A 128 -10.54 -7.39 9.63
CA LEU A 128 -9.72 -8.54 9.27
C LEU A 128 -10.60 -9.77 9.09
N VAL A 129 -10.25 -10.64 8.14
CA VAL A 129 -10.87 -11.97 8.04
C VAL A 129 -10.17 -12.91 9.03
N PRO A 130 -10.90 -13.62 9.91
CA PRO A 130 -10.30 -14.56 10.86
C PRO A 130 -9.43 -15.61 10.18
N ARG A 131 -8.24 -15.89 10.74
CA ARG A 131 -7.27 -16.81 10.14
C ARG A 131 -7.82 -18.23 9.95
N ARG A 132 -8.66 -18.67 10.89
CA ARG A 132 -9.37 -19.95 10.85
C ARG A 132 -10.24 -20.15 9.61
N GLU A 133 -10.77 -19.08 9.02
CA GLU A 133 -11.61 -19.18 7.82
C GLU A 133 -10.77 -19.57 6.60
N PHE A 134 -9.58 -18.96 6.47
CA PHE A 134 -8.60 -19.32 5.44
C PHE A 134 -8.12 -20.77 5.60
N GLU A 135 -7.81 -21.17 6.84
CA GLU A 135 -7.39 -22.55 7.15
C GLU A 135 -8.50 -23.56 6.87
N GLY A 136 -9.76 -23.22 7.18
CA GLY A 136 -10.92 -24.04 6.89
C GLY A 136 -11.12 -24.29 5.38
N ALA A 137 -11.03 -23.24 4.55
CA ALA A 137 -11.15 -23.38 3.10
C ALA A 137 -10.03 -24.24 2.51
N LEU A 138 -8.78 -24.05 2.96
CA LEU A 138 -7.64 -24.87 2.55
C LEU A 138 -7.78 -26.33 2.99
N ALA A 139 -8.28 -26.57 4.21
CA ALA A 139 -8.50 -27.92 4.73
C ALA A 139 -9.55 -28.68 3.91
N GLN A 140 -10.65 -28.02 3.53
CA GLN A 140 -11.69 -28.61 2.68
C GLN A 140 -11.18 -28.93 1.26
N ALA A 141 -10.34 -28.06 0.70
CA ALA A 141 -9.80 -28.22 -0.65
C ALA A 141 -8.68 -29.28 -0.73
N ARG A 142 -8.02 -29.60 0.40
CA ARG A 142 -6.74 -30.33 0.47
C ARG A 142 -6.69 -31.57 -0.42
N GLU A 143 -7.65 -32.48 -0.28
CA GLU A 143 -7.65 -33.76 -1.00
C GLU A 143 -7.66 -33.55 -2.53
N ALA A 144 -8.44 -32.59 -3.00
CA ALA A 144 -8.59 -32.30 -4.42
C ALA A 144 -7.39 -31.56 -5.01
N ILE A 145 -6.77 -30.65 -4.26
CA ILE A 145 -5.70 -29.78 -4.76
C ILE A 145 -4.30 -30.35 -4.56
N GLU A 146 -4.08 -31.21 -3.56
CA GLU A 146 -2.76 -31.74 -3.24
C GLU A 146 -2.09 -32.48 -4.41
N PRO A 147 -2.78 -33.32 -5.20
CA PRO A 147 -2.18 -33.92 -6.40
C PRO A 147 -1.69 -32.91 -7.44
N ILE A 148 -2.31 -31.72 -7.50
CA ILE A 148 -1.94 -30.64 -8.42
C ILE A 148 -0.72 -29.90 -7.88
N CYS A 149 -0.72 -29.57 -6.59
CA CYS A 149 0.42 -28.94 -5.93
C CYS A 149 1.69 -29.79 -6.04
N ARG A 150 1.58 -31.12 -5.98
CA ARG A 150 2.72 -32.05 -6.16
C ARG A 150 3.35 -32.01 -7.55
N LEU A 151 2.66 -31.50 -8.58
CA LEU A 151 3.25 -31.37 -9.92
C LEU A 151 4.45 -30.41 -9.92
N ASN A 152 4.43 -29.37 -9.08
CA ASN A 152 5.56 -28.48 -8.86
C ASN A 152 5.44 -27.76 -7.51
N PRO A 153 5.86 -28.38 -6.39
CA PRO A 153 5.64 -27.83 -5.06
C PRO A 153 6.41 -26.53 -4.78
N ALA A 154 7.47 -26.25 -5.56
CA ALA A 154 8.24 -25.02 -5.44
C ALA A 154 7.61 -23.83 -6.17
N ALA A 155 6.70 -24.07 -7.12
CA ALA A 155 6.09 -23.03 -7.95
C ALA A 155 4.58 -22.90 -7.77
N ILE A 156 3.91 -23.96 -7.30
CA ILE A 156 2.45 -24.00 -7.14
C ILE A 156 2.08 -23.66 -5.69
N THR A 157 1.36 -22.56 -5.52
CA THR A 157 0.75 -22.17 -4.23
C THR A 157 -0.77 -22.31 -4.30
N ALA A 158 -1.39 -22.52 -3.14
CA ALA A 158 -2.84 -22.54 -2.97
C ALA A 158 -3.25 -21.43 -2.00
N GLU A 159 -4.17 -20.58 -2.43
CA GLU A 159 -4.62 -19.39 -1.71
C GLU A 159 -6.15 -19.38 -1.64
N PRO A 160 -6.74 -19.37 -0.44
CA PRO A 160 -8.18 -19.18 -0.29
C PRO A 160 -8.61 -17.78 -0.75
N ILE A 161 -9.77 -17.68 -1.41
CA ILE A 161 -10.34 -16.39 -1.80
C ILE A 161 -11.10 -15.80 -0.59
N PRO A 162 -10.75 -14.58 -0.13
CA PRO A 162 -11.47 -13.95 0.97
C PRO A 162 -12.97 -13.79 0.69
N GLY A 163 -13.81 -14.13 1.67
CA GLY A 163 -15.27 -14.01 1.55
C GLY A 163 -15.95 -15.10 0.70
N THR A 164 -15.21 -16.11 0.24
CA THR A 164 -15.76 -17.28 -0.43
C THR A 164 -15.21 -18.57 0.17
N SER A 165 -15.78 -19.72 -0.24
CA SER A 165 -15.24 -21.04 0.07
C SER A 165 -14.34 -21.59 -1.04
N GLU A 166 -13.85 -20.74 -1.95
CA GLU A 166 -13.01 -21.17 -3.07
C GLU A 166 -11.52 -21.06 -2.74
N VAL A 167 -10.72 -21.91 -3.37
CA VAL A 167 -9.25 -21.91 -3.27
C VAL A 167 -8.67 -21.78 -4.67
N VAL A 168 -7.83 -20.77 -4.88
CA VAL A 168 -7.12 -20.55 -6.14
C VAL A 168 -5.73 -21.18 -6.06
N LEU A 169 -5.34 -21.88 -7.11
CA LEU A 169 -3.99 -22.35 -7.32
C LEU A 169 -3.26 -21.41 -8.28
N ARG A 170 -2.05 -21.04 -7.89
CA ARG A 170 -1.19 -20.13 -8.66
C ARG A 170 0.13 -20.79 -8.97
N PHE A 171 0.59 -20.62 -10.19
CA PHE A 171 1.95 -20.97 -10.60
C PHE A 171 2.78 -19.68 -10.61
N ARG A 172 3.65 -19.48 -9.62
CA ARG A 172 4.45 -18.25 -9.47
C ARG A 172 3.58 -17.00 -9.59
N GLY A 173 2.50 -16.97 -8.80
CA GLY A 173 1.51 -15.88 -8.77
C GLY A 173 0.44 -15.90 -9.88
N LEU A 174 0.65 -16.62 -10.98
CA LEU A 174 -0.34 -16.69 -12.06
C LEU A 174 -1.43 -17.71 -11.74
N HIS A 175 -2.68 -17.27 -11.66
CA HIS A 175 -3.84 -18.15 -11.53
C HIS A 175 -3.90 -19.13 -12.71
N PHE A 176 -3.95 -20.43 -12.42
CA PHE A 176 -4.12 -21.46 -13.45
C PHE A 176 -5.14 -22.55 -13.06
N ALA A 177 -5.57 -22.62 -11.80
CA ALA A 177 -6.63 -23.52 -11.38
C ALA A 177 -7.36 -22.99 -10.15
N ARG A 178 -8.57 -23.49 -9.94
CA ARG A 178 -9.48 -23.09 -8.86
C ARG A 178 -10.24 -24.31 -8.38
N TRP A 179 -10.33 -24.46 -7.06
CA TRP A 179 -11.23 -25.38 -6.39
C TRP A 179 -12.42 -24.62 -5.81
N GLY A 180 -13.61 -25.21 -5.94
CA GLY A 180 -14.83 -24.70 -5.33
C GLY A 180 -15.93 -25.75 -5.29
N PRO A 181 -17.20 -25.35 -5.05
CA PRO A 181 -18.30 -26.30 -4.87
C PRO A 181 -18.55 -27.27 -6.04
N ARG A 182 -18.14 -26.88 -7.26
CA ARG A 182 -18.28 -27.71 -8.48
C ARG A 182 -17.05 -28.57 -8.80
N GLY A 183 -16.10 -28.68 -7.87
CA GLY A 183 -14.83 -29.36 -8.08
C GLY A 183 -13.72 -28.44 -8.57
N VAL A 184 -12.70 -29.02 -9.20
CA VAL A 184 -11.52 -28.28 -9.68
C VAL A 184 -11.70 -27.89 -11.14
N PHE A 185 -11.39 -26.64 -11.46
CA PHE A 185 -11.30 -26.11 -12.82
C PHE A 185 -9.89 -25.59 -13.07
N PHE A 186 -9.39 -25.70 -14.30
CA PHE A 186 -8.04 -25.22 -14.66
C PHE A 186 -8.00 -24.55 -16.03
N GLY A 187 -7.11 -23.56 -16.15
CA GLY A 187 -6.88 -22.72 -17.33
C GLY A 187 -6.32 -21.35 -16.93
N THR A 188 -5.59 -20.70 -17.84
CA THR A 188 -5.09 -19.32 -17.65
C THR A 188 -5.97 -18.28 -18.37
N GLY A 189 -7.20 -18.65 -18.74
CA GLY A 189 -8.13 -17.85 -19.51
C GLY A 189 -9.47 -18.58 -19.66
N SER A 190 -9.57 -19.52 -20.60
CA SER A 190 -10.68 -20.48 -20.65
C SER A 190 -10.41 -21.62 -19.67
N GLU A 191 -11.32 -21.85 -18.74
CA GLU A 191 -11.22 -22.88 -17.73
C GLU A 191 -12.03 -24.13 -18.11
N GLN A 192 -11.51 -25.31 -17.80
CA GLN A 192 -12.21 -26.58 -17.97
C GLN A 192 -12.18 -27.40 -16.67
N ALA A 193 -13.17 -28.28 -16.49
CA ALA A 193 -13.24 -29.14 -15.31
C ALA A 193 -12.11 -30.18 -15.32
N LEU A 194 -11.51 -30.42 -14.15
CA LEU A 194 -10.55 -31.49 -13.94
C LEU A 194 -11.29 -32.82 -13.78
N THR A 195 -11.01 -33.74 -14.68
CA THR A 195 -11.53 -35.12 -14.73
C THR A 195 -10.36 -36.07 -15.03
N PRO A 196 -10.53 -37.39 -14.89
CA PRO A 196 -9.50 -38.34 -15.32
C PRO A 196 -9.09 -38.16 -16.79
N ALA A 197 -10.04 -37.78 -17.66
CA ALA A 197 -9.80 -37.55 -19.08
C ALA A 197 -9.02 -36.25 -19.36
N THR A 198 -9.23 -35.20 -18.56
CA THR A 198 -8.61 -33.87 -18.75
C THR A 198 -7.32 -33.67 -17.92
N ARG A 199 -6.90 -34.68 -17.15
CA ARG A 199 -5.67 -34.65 -16.35
C ARG A 199 -4.40 -34.47 -17.20
N PRO A 200 -4.22 -35.15 -18.34
CA PRO A 200 -3.04 -34.93 -19.19
C PRO A 200 -2.90 -33.49 -19.68
N GLU A 201 -4.01 -32.79 -19.91
CA GLU A 201 -4.04 -31.38 -20.32
C GLU A 201 -3.58 -30.45 -19.20
N LEU A 202 -3.98 -30.72 -17.95
CA LEU A 202 -3.49 -29.99 -16.77
C LEU A 202 -1.96 -30.14 -16.64
N GLU A 203 -1.45 -31.36 -16.75
CA GLU A 203 -0.01 -31.61 -16.65
C GLU A 203 0.76 -30.91 -17.78
N ARG A 204 0.21 -30.90 -18.99
CA ARG A 204 0.77 -30.14 -20.12
C ARG A 204 0.75 -28.63 -19.87
N LEU A 205 -0.30 -28.10 -19.26
CA LEU A 205 -0.37 -26.69 -18.86
C LEU A 205 0.71 -26.36 -17.84
N VAL A 206 0.88 -27.19 -16.80
CA VAL A 206 1.93 -26.98 -15.78
C VAL A 206 3.32 -27.03 -16.40
N ARG A 207 3.61 -27.98 -17.31
CA ARG A 207 4.89 -28.02 -18.05
C ARG A 207 5.12 -26.76 -18.89
N LYS A 208 4.07 -26.23 -19.54
CA LYS A 208 4.14 -24.97 -20.30
C LYS A 208 4.45 -23.78 -19.39
N LEU A 209 3.83 -23.72 -18.21
CA LEU A 209 4.08 -22.69 -17.21
C LEU A 209 5.51 -22.78 -16.69
N GLU A 210 6.02 -23.98 -16.42
CA GLU A 210 7.39 -24.21 -15.98
C GLU A 210 8.42 -23.74 -17.01
N LEU A 211 8.19 -24.02 -18.30
CA LEU A 211 9.10 -23.63 -19.37
C LEU A 211 9.16 -22.10 -19.56
N HIS A 212 8.02 -21.42 -19.53
CA HIS A 212 7.93 -20.02 -19.95
C HIS A 212 7.83 -19.01 -18.80
N ARG A 213 7.33 -19.41 -17.64
CA ARG A 213 7.20 -18.55 -16.45
C ARG A 213 8.29 -18.92 -15.45
N SER A 214 9.54 -18.82 -15.90
CA SER A 214 10.73 -19.19 -15.12
C SER A 214 11.74 -18.06 -15.03
N PRO A 215 12.43 -17.89 -13.87
CA PRO A 215 13.55 -16.96 -13.77
C PRO A 215 14.65 -17.28 -14.79
N LEU A 216 14.75 -18.53 -15.23
CA LEU A 216 15.71 -19.02 -16.22
C LEU A 216 15.12 -19.09 -17.64
N ALA A 217 13.95 -18.51 -17.88
CA ALA A 217 13.30 -18.59 -19.19
C ALA A 217 14.12 -17.85 -20.25
N SER A 218 14.47 -18.55 -21.34
CA SER A 218 15.27 -18.01 -22.44
C SER A 218 14.58 -16.89 -23.22
N SER A 219 13.26 -16.71 -23.07
CA SER A 219 12.50 -15.64 -23.70
C SER A 219 11.66 -14.86 -22.67
N PRO A 220 12.22 -13.77 -22.12
CA PRO A 220 11.50 -12.83 -21.25
C PRO A 220 10.35 -12.09 -21.95
N GLN A 221 10.24 -12.21 -23.28
CA GLN A 221 9.18 -11.61 -24.08
C GLN A 221 7.90 -12.47 -24.11
N HIS A 222 7.99 -13.74 -23.72
CA HIS A 222 6.84 -14.64 -23.77
C HIS A 222 5.68 -14.12 -22.89
N PRO A 223 4.41 -14.16 -23.36
CA PRO A 223 3.28 -13.62 -22.60
C PRO A 223 3.18 -14.14 -21.15
N LEU A 224 3.32 -15.45 -20.95
CA LEU A 224 3.32 -16.07 -19.61
C LEU A 224 4.41 -15.58 -18.67
N TYR A 225 5.54 -15.10 -19.19
CA TYR A 225 6.59 -14.49 -18.38
C TYR A 225 6.14 -13.13 -17.84
N ARG A 226 5.50 -12.32 -18.69
CA ARG A 226 5.12 -10.94 -18.38
C ARG A 226 3.79 -10.81 -17.65
N SER A 227 2.93 -11.82 -17.70
CA SER A 227 1.63 -11.80 -17.02
C SER A 227 1.77 -11.63 -15.51
N GLN A 228 0.99 -10.73 -14.89
CA GLN A 228 0.91 -10.56 -13.43
C GLN A 228 2.31 -10.52 -12.76
N ALA A 229 3.16 -9.58 -13.19
CA ALA A 229 4.54 -9.47 -12.72
C ALA A 229 4.62 -9.23 -11.19
N GLU A 230 3.73 -8.41 -10.62
CA GLU A 230 3.66 -8.14 -9.18
C GLU A 230 3.34 -9.40 -8.38
N ARG A 231 2.39 -10.23 -8.84
CA ARG A 231 2.08 -11.52 -8.21
C ARG A 231 3.23 -12.51 -8.34
N TRP A 232 4.03 -12.42 -9.40
CA TRP A 232 5.26 -13.21 -9.46
C TRP A 232 6.25 -12.76 -8.39
N LEU A 233 6.51 -11.46 -8.28
CA LEU A 233 7.39 -10.90 -7.24
C LEU A 233 6.91 -11.30 -5.84
N GLU A 234 5.62 -11.21 -5.56
CA GLU A 234 4.98 -11.69 -4.32
C GLU A 234 5.36 -13.14 -4.04
N SER A 235 5.18 -14.03 -5.03
CA SER A 235 5.52 -15.46 -4.86
C SER A 235 7.01 -15.70 -4.57
N LEU A 236 7.91 -14.87 -5.12
CA LEU A 236 9.35 -14.97 -4.86
C LEU A 236 9.71 -14.49 -3.46
N VAL A 237 9.03 -13.45 -2.96
CA VAL A 237 9.25 -12.91 -1.61
C VAL A 237 8.63 -13.82 -0.55
N VAL A 238 7.46 -14.39 -0.80
CA VAL A 238 6.83 -15.38 0.10
C VAL A 238 7.70 -16.63 0.23
N ALA A 239 8.29 -17.10 -0.87
CA ALA A 239 9.19 -18.25 -0.85
C ALA A 239 10.49 -17.99 -0.07
N ASP A 240 10.97 -16.75 -0.07
CA ASP A 240 12.22 -16.37 0.61
C ASP A 240 12.18 -14.90 1.06
N ALA A 241 11.60 -14.69 2.25
CA ALA A 241 11.44 -13.36 2.86
C ALA A 241 12.80 -12.68 3.16
N ALA A 242 13.87 -13.48 3.33
CA ALA A 242 15.20 -12.96 3.65
C ALA A 242 15.80 -12.14 2.49
N ARG A 243 15.29 -12.30 1.27
CA ARG A 243 15.65 -11.46 0.11
C ARG A 243 15.24 -10.00 0.26
N ILE A 244 14.22 -9.73 1.07
CA ILE A 244 13.82 -8.36 1.41
C ILE A 244 14.58 -7.91 2.64
N ASP A 245 14.46 -8.66 3.74
CA ASP A 245 15.17 -8.37 4.98
C ASP A 245 15.28 -9.62 5.85
N ALA A 246 16.49 -9.95 6.27
CA ALA A 246 16.75 -11.13 7.08
C ALA A 246 16.01 -11.13 8.42
N ARG A 247 15.54 -9.99 8.94
CA ARG A 247 14.81 -9.87 10.22
C ARG A 247 13.36 -10.35 10.14
N ILE A 248 12.78 -10.48 8.95
CA ILE A 248 11.41 -10.99 8.77
C ILE A 248 11.35 -12.46 9.20
N ASP A 249 10.33 -12.83 9.97
CA ASP A 249 10.08 -14.21 10.34
C ASP A 249 9.39 -14.94 9.18
N PRO A 250 10.05 -15.91 8.51
CA PRO A 250 9.49 -16.57 7.33
C PRO A 250 8.27 -17.43 7.66
N ARG A 251 8.01 -17.76 8.93
CA ARG A 251 6.81 -18.50 9.34
C ARG A 251 5.54 -17.65 9.22
N PHE A 252 5.71 -16.34 9.20
CA PHE A 252 4.63 -15.38 9.35
C PHE A 252 4.75 -14.26 8.32
N LEU A 253 4.56 -14.67 7.06
CA LEU A 253 4.43 -13.75 5.93
C LEU A 253 3.15 -14.10 5.19
N TYR A 254 2.17 -13.22 5.28
CA TYR A 254 0.84 -13.42 4.74
C TYR A 254 0.64 -12.59 3.49
N ALA A 255 0.39 -13.25 2.37
CA ALA A 255 -0.10 -12.61 1.16
C ALA A 255 -1.56 -12.21 1.31
N GLN A 256 -1.91 -11.06 0.73
CA GLN A 256 -3.30 -10.66 0.52
C GLN A 256 -4.14 -10.63 1.80
N VAL A 257 -3.60 -10.09 2.91
CA VAL A 257 -4.39 -9.91 4.15
C VAL A 257 -5.48 -8.87 3.87
N PRO A 258 -6.77 -9.29 3.81
CA PRO A 258 -7.84 -8.39 3.49
C PRO A 258 -8.13 -7.53 4.71
N ALA A 259 -7.96 -6.24 4.53
CA ALA A 259 -8.50 -5.20 5.39
C ALA A 259 -9.58 -4.51 4.55
N ILE A 260 -10.80 -5.06 4.58
CA ILE A 260 -11.86 -4.59 3.68
C ILE A 260 -12.36 -3.25 4.21
N SER A 261 -12.28 -2.20 3.39
CA SER A 261 -13.00 -0.94 3.62
C SER A 261 -14.26 -0.91 2.76
N ALA A 262 -15.30 -0.23 3.23
CA ALA A 262 -16.48 0.05 2.44
C ALA A 262 -16.09 0.88 1.20
N GLY A 263 -15.98 0.23 0.04
CA GLY A 263 -15.84 0.87 -1.27
C GLY A 263 -14.55 0.57 -2.02
N ASP A 264 -13.42 0.35 -1.33
CA ASP A 264 -12.11 0.23 -2.00
C ASP A 264 -11.36 -1.04 -1.59
N ARG A 265 -11.19 -1.95 -2.55
CA ARG A 265 -10.45 -3.21 -2.39
C ARG A 265 -8.95 -2.96 -2.57
N GLY A 266 -8.33 -2.30 -1.60
CA GLY A 266 -6.87 -2.23 -1.52
C GLY A 266 -6.30 -3.56 -1.02
N ILE A 267 -6.06 -4.52 -1.91
CA ILE A 267 -5.35 -5.76 -1.56
C ILE A 267 -3.86 -5.41 -1.42
N MET A 268 -3.33 -5.47 -0.19
CA MET A 268 -1.89 -5.35 0.06
C MET A 268 -1.19 -6.63 -0.40
N ASP A 269 0.03 -6.46 -0.91
CA ASP A 269 0.86 -7.57 -1.33
C ASP A 269 1.25 -8.46 -0.14
N LEU A 270 1.90 -7.93 0.92
CA LEU A 270 2.41 -8.78 2.01
C LEU A 270 2.45 -8.12 3.41
N LEU A 271 1.88 -8.81 4.41
CA LEU A 271 1.98 -8.45 5.83
C LEU A 271 2.78 -9.54 6.55
N GLY A 272 3.84 -9.13 7.23
CA GLY A 272 4.65 -10.03 8.04
C GLY A 272 4.95 -9.47 9.42
N ILE A 273 5.81 -10.19 10.14
CA ILE A 273 6.35 -9.79 11.43
C ILE A 273 7.85 -10.06 11.44
N THR A 274 8.62 -9.19 12.08
CA THR A 274 10.03 -9.45 12.35
C THR A 274 10.21 -10.40 13.52
N ARG A 275 11.41 -10.98 13.66
CA ARG A 275 11.75 -11.85 14.80
C ARG A 275 11.67 -11.14 16.17
N ASP A 276 11.78 -9.81 16.21
CA ASP A 276 11.56 -8.99 17.41
C ASP A 276 10.11 -8.53 17.60
N GLY A 277 9.18 -9.06 16.81
CA GLY A 277 7.73 -8.85 16.98
C GLY A 277 7.18 -7.59 16.30
N ARG A 278 7.97 -6.85 15.52
CA ARG A 278 7.48 -5.65 14.82
C ARG A 278 6.75 -6.05 13.54
N LEU A 279 5.53 -5.56 13.34
CA LEU A 279 4.80 -5.77 12.09
C LEU A 279 5.53 -5.12 10.91
N VAL A 280 5.45 -5.76 9.74
CA VAL A 280 6.06 -5.28 8.50
C VAL A 280 5.02 -5.31 7.39
N VAL A 281 4.80 -4.17 6.75
CA VAL A 281 3.98 -4.02 5.54
C VAL A 281 4.93 -3.92 4.36
N ILE A 282 4.74 -4.78 3.36
CA ILE A 282 5.57 -4.81 2.15
C ILE A 282 4.65 -4.61 0.95
N GLU A 283 4.94 -3.55 0.18
CA GLU A 283 4.31 -3.30 -1.11
C GLU A 283 5.31 -3.66 -2.23
N LEU A 284 4.87 -4.40 -3.24
CA LEU A 284 5.67 -4.89 -4.35
C LEU A 284 5.13 -4.33 -5.66
N LYS A 285 5.93 -3.51 -6.35
CA LYS A 285 5.52 -2.90 -7.61
C LYS A 285 6.45 -3.27 -8.74
N ALA A 286 5.88 -3.62 -9.89
CA ALA A 286 6.64 -3.90 -11.11
C ALA A 286 6.95 -2.63 -11.91
N SER A 287 6.24 -1.53 -11.66
CA SER A 287 6.43 -0.21 -12.28
C SER A 287 6.28 0.92 -11.26
N GLU A 288 6.89 2.06 -11.57
CA GLU A 288 6.84 3.26 -10.72
C GLU A 288 5.59 4.09 -11.02
N ASP A 289 4.83 4.42 -9.98
CA ASP A 289 3.74 5.40 -10.04
C ASP A 289 3.62 6.12 -8.69
N VAL A 290 3.61 7.46 -8.73
CA VAL A 290 3.55 8.35 -7.56
C VAL A 290 2.24 8.20 -6.77
N GLN A 291 1.15 7.81 -7.44
CA GLN A 291 -0.16 7.61 -6.79
C GLN A 291 -0.16 6.39 -5.86
N LEU A 292 0.76 5.44 -6.07
CA LEU A 292 0.86 4.20 -5.28
C LEU A 292 1.34 4.45 -3.84
N VAL A 293 2.04 5.57 -3.59
CA VAL A 293 2.49 5.95 -2.24
C VAL A 293 1.30 6.04 -1.29
N MET A 294 0.22 6.68 -1.72
CA MET A 294 -0.91 6.95 -0.84
C MET A 294 -1.76 5.70 -0.58
N GLN A 295 -1.86 4.80 -1.56
CA GLN A 295 -2.48 3.49 -1.33
C GLN A 295 -1.72 2.68 -0.27
N ALA A 296 -0.39 2.70 -0.32
CA ALA A 296 0.46 2.09 0.68
C ALA A 296 0.30 2.72 2.08
N VAL A 297 0.19 4.05 2.14
CA VAL A 297 -0.08 4.78 3.39
C VAL A 297 -1.43 4.39 3.99
N ASP A 298 -2.48 4.34 3.17
CA ASP A 298 -3.82 3.95 3.64
C ASP A 298 -3.81 2.53 4.23
N TYR A 299 -3.07 1.62 3.61
CA TYR A 299 -2.93 0.28 4.13
C TYR A 299 -2.10 0.24 5.43
N TRP A 300 -0.99 0.96 5.49
CA TRP A 300 -0.19 1.05 6.71
C TRP A 300 -1.01 1.59 7.89
N LEU A 301 -1.86 2.59 7.65
CA LEU A 301 -2.78 3.14 8.65
C LEU A 301 -3.79 2.10 9.14
N ARG A 302 -4.33 1.27 8.23
CA ARG A 302 -5.21 0.15 8.61
C ARG A 302 -4.49 -0.88 9.48
N VAL A 303 -3.27 -1.28 9.12
CA VAL A 303 -2.47 -2.20 9.94
C VAL A 303 -2.16 -1.58 11.29
N ARG A 304 -1.81 -0.30 11.32
CA ARG A 304 -1.54 0.41 12.58
C ARG A 304 -2.78 0.44 13.48
N HIS A 305 -3.95 0.73 12.91
CA HIS A 305 -5.21 0.70 13.63
C HIS A 305 -5.49 -0.68 14.23
N HIS A 306 -5.42 -1.75 13.42
CA HIS A 306 -5.64 -3.13 13.89
C HIS A 306 -4.59 -3.58 14.91
N GLN A 307 -3.35 -3.11 14.80
CA GLN A 307 -2.30 -3.37 15.78
C GLN A 307 -2.63 -2.73 17.13
N GLU A 308 -3.07 -1.47 17.14
CA GLU A 308 -3.43 -0.74 18.37
C GLU A 308 -4.66 -1.32 19.08
N HIS A 309 -5.55 -2.00 18.34
CA HIS A 309 -6.74 -2.65 18.88
C HIS A 309 -6.54 -4.16 19.15
N GLU A 310 -5.32 -4.67 19.00
CA GLU A 310 -4.96 -6.08 19.18
C GLU A 310 -5.73 -7.05 18.28
N ASP A 311 -6.24 -6.57 17.14
CA ASP A 311 -7.09 -7.37 16.25
C ASP A 311 -6.32 -8.53 15.64
N PHE A 312 -5.04 -8.36 15.30
CA PHE A 312 -4.24 -9.48 14.75
C PHE A 312 -4.23 -10.70 15.68
N LEU A 313 -4.09 -10.48 16.99
CA LEU A 313 -4.17 -11.56 17.97
C LEU A 313 -5.58 -12.15 18.05
N ARG A 314 -6.61 -11.30 18.14
CA ARG A 314 -8.02 -11.72 18.23
C ARG A 314 -8.48 -12.54 17.03
N TYR A 315 -7.98 -12.20 15.84
CA TYR A 315 -8.32 -12.85 14.58
C TYR A 315 -7.38 -14.02 14.23
N GLY A 316 -6.42 -14.36 15.10
CA GLY A 316 -5.57 -15.56 14.97
C GLY A 316 -4.37 -15.41 14.03
N TYR A 317 -3.94 -14.19 13.76
CA TYR A 317 -2.69 -13.92 13.05
C TYR A 317 -1.48 -14.04 13.99
N PHE A 318 -0.34 -14.45 13.44
CA PHE A 318 0.94 -14.55 14.17
C PHE A 318 0.90 -15.44 15.42
N PRO A 319 0.34 -16.67 15.35
CA PRO A 319 0.17 -17.52 16.52
C PRO A 319 1.49 -17.80 17.24
N GLY A 320 1.55 -17.52 18.54
CA GLY A 320 2.73 -17.72 19.38
C GLY A 320 3.81 -16.64 19.25
N ALA A 321 3.60 -15.60 18.43
CA ALA A 321 4.47 -14.43 18.40
C ALA A 321 3.90 -13.29 19.24
N SER A 322 4.76 -12.58 19.97
CA SER A 322 4.38 -11.34 20.66
C SER A 322 4.50 -10.16 19.70
N ILE A 323 3.37 -9.52 19.39
CA ILE A 323 3.33 -8.35 18.52
C ILE A 323 3.77 -7.12 19.32
N SER A 324 4.82 -6.44 18.85
CA SER A 324 5.34 -5.19 19.42
C SER A 324 4.32 -4.06 19.24
N SER A 325 4.28 -3.12 20.17
CA SER A 325 3.48 -1.88 20.05
C SER A 325 4.11 -0.83 19.14
N ARG A 326 5.36 -1.04 18.68
CA ARG A 326 6.06 -0.12 17.77
C ARG A 326 5.30 0.01 16.45
N PRO A 327 5.25 1.20 15.83
CA PRO A 327 4.59 1.37 14.54
C PRO A 327 5.12 0.38 13.49
N PRO A 328 4.25 -0.16 12.60
CA PRO A 328 4.68 -1.13 11.61
C PRO A 328 5.81 -0.56 10.75
N TRP A 329 6.76 -1.40 10.38
CA TRP A 329 7.76 -1.03 9.39
C TRP A 329 7.14 -1.12 7.99
N PHE A 330 7.29 -0.06 7.19
CA PHE A 330 6.89 -0.08 5.79
C PHE A 330 8.12 -0.32 4.90
N CYS A 331 8.01 -1.29 4.00
CA CYS A 331 9.02 -1.62 3.00
C CYS A 331 8.41 -1.53 1.62
N TRP A 332 9.12 -0.88 0.70
CA TRP A 332 8.75 -0.82 -0.71
C TRP A 332 9.85 -1.44 -1.55
N TRP A 333 9.48 -2.30 -2.49
CA TRP A 333 10.43 -2.89 -3.42
C TRP A 333 10.10 -2.54 -4.87
N LEU A 334 11.12 -2.07 -5.60
CA LEU A 334 11.07 -1.71 -7.02
C LEU A 334 12.26 -2.34 -7.77
N PRO A 335 12.05 -2.97 -8.95
CA PRO A 335 13.11 -3.66 -9.69
C PRO A 335 14.30 -2.78 -10.08
N ARG A 336 14.07 -1.48 -10.31
CA ARG A 336 15.08 -0.57 -10.85
C ARG A 336 16.02 0.01 -9.80
N PHE A 337 15.67 -0.09 -8.52
CA PHE A 337 16.38 0.61 -7.45
C PHE A 337 17.19 -0.26 -6.52
N GLY A 338 16.99 -1.59 -6.41
CA GLY A 338 17.85 -2.43 -5.58
C GLY A 338 18.14 -1.88 -4.16
N PHE A 339 17.22 -1.09 -3.60
CA PHE A 339 17.41 -0.40 -2.33
C PHE A 339 16.17 -0.53 -1.46
N ILE A 340 16.42 -0.99 -0.24
CA ILE A 340 15.57 -0.88 0.92
C ILE A 340 15.35 0.62 1.17
N LEU A 341 14.11 1.11 1.12
CA LEU A 341 13.77 2.28 1.90
C LEU A 341 14.04 1.90 3.36
N ARG A 342 15.17 2.37 3.90
CA ARG A 342 15.49 2.26 5.33
C ARG A 342 14.27 2.77 6.09
N PRO A 343 13.99 2.21 7.28
CA PRO A 343 12.79 2.54 8.03
C PRO A 343 12.64 4.04 8.05
N ILE A 344 11.56 4.55 7.45
CA ILE A 344 11.08 5.83 7.90
C ILE A 344 10.59 5.52 9.31
N SER A 345 11.47 5.73 10.27
CA SER A 345 11.11 5.76 11.67
C SER A 345 10.17 6.95 11.80
N TRP A 346 8.88 6.70 11.60
CA TRP A 346 7.85 7.62 12.07
C TRP A 346 8.11 7.81 13.55
N PRO A 347 8.43 9.04 14.02
CA PRO A 347 8.62 9.26 15.43
C PRO A 347 7.32 8.83 16.10
N ALA A 348 7.41 7.86 17.01
CA ALA A 348 6.40 7.74 18.04
C ALA A 348 6.24 9.12 18.67
N ALA A 349 5.01 9.55 18.91
CA ALA A 349 4.74 10.76 19.69
C ALA A 349 5.63 10.71 20.94
N SER A 350 6.68 11.55 20.95
CA SER A 350 7.78 11.39 21.88
C SER A 350 7.38 11.91 23.24
N SER A 351 7.46 11.06 24.28
CA SER A 351 7.88 11.55 25.59
C SER A 351 9.32 12.02 25.46
N GLY A 352 9.55 13.30 25.76
CA GLY A 352 10.67 14.08 25.26
C GLY A 352 12.07 13.59 25.64
N THR A 353 13.03 13.90 24.78
CA THR A 353 14.25 14.66 25.11
C THR A 353 15.04 14.94 23.83
N SER A 354 15.36 16.21 23.63
CA SER A 354 16.14 16.73 22.50
C SER A 354 17.61 16.32 22.62
N LYS A 355 18.18 15.76 21.55
CA LYS A 355 19.60 15.97 21.20
C LYS A 355 19.76 16.09 19.69
N SER A 356 20.29 17.24 19.29
CA SER A 356 20.73 17.62 17.95
C SER A 356 21.96 16.84 17.52
N VAL A 357 21.96 16.33 16.28
CA VAL A 357 23.19 15.98 15.54
C VAL A 357 22.97 16.35 14.08
N GLY A 358 23.81 17.23 13.54
CA GLY A 358 23.83 17.60 12.12
C GLY A 358 25.10 17.08 11.44
N TRP A 359 25.03 16.81 10.14
CA TRP A 359 26.14 16.49 9.22
C TRP A 359 25.66 16.84 7.80
N ALA A 360 26.37 17.67 7.01
CA ALA A 360 27.58 17.38 6.22
C ALA A 360 27.31 16.40 5.07
#